data_AF-A0A5J4SCK4-F1
#
_entry.id   AF-A0A5J4SCK4-F1
#
_cell.length_a   1.000
_cell.length_b   1.000
_cell.length_c   1.000
_cell.angle_alpha   90.00
_cell.angle_beta   90.00
_cell.angle_gamma   90.00
#
_symmetry.space_group_name_H-M   'P 1'
#
loop_
_entity.id
_entity.type
_entity.pdbx_description
1 polymer ?
#
loop_
_entity_poly.entity_id
_entity_poly.type
_entity_poly.pdbx_seq_one_letter_code
_entity_poly.pdbx_strand_id
1 'polypeptide(L)'
;MKEKDDIGGRKSKNEQIEGYLQERYDFRFNTVKSKPEFRPRNENHPFSPVTKFDLNSLKREMDRTIGISTSSDNIRTILESDFSPKRSVYTNSFLTNSKIHSLHQNSECF
;
A
#
# COMPACT_ATOMS: atom_id res chain seq x y z
N MET A 1 -20.64 28.23 -17.60
CA MET A 1 -20.35 26.79 -17.44
C MET A 1 -18.87 26.61 -17.72
N LYS A 2 -18.04 26.41 -16.70
CA LYS A 2 -16.58 26.24 -16.85
C LYS A 2 -16.21 24.78 -16.68
N GLU A 3 -15.72 24.22 -17.77
CA GLU A 3 -14.70 23.18 -17.94
C GLU A 3 -14.59 22.01 -16.96
N LYS A 4 -14.74 20.82 -17.55
CA LYS A 4 -14.25 19.52 -17.11
C LYS A 4 -12.72 19.49 -17.23
N ASP A 5 -12.03 18.87 -16.27
CA ASP A 5 -10.74 18.15 -16.34
C ASP A 5 -10.23 17.96 -14.88
N ASP A 6 -10.44 16.84 -14.19
CA ASP A 6 -9.46 15.76 -14.00
C ASP A 6 -10.12 14.65 -13.11
N ILE A 7 -11.08 13.89 -13.64
CA ILE A 7 -11.61 12.69 -12.94
C ILE A 7 -10.89 11.46 -13.53
N GLY A 8 -9.60 11.33 -13.23
CA GLY A 8 -8.80 10.20 -13.69
C GLY A 8 -7.30 10.46 -13.60
N GLY A 9 -6.69 10.13 -12.46
CA GLY A 9 -5.24 9.85 -12.45
C GLY A 9 -4.43 10.36 -11.26
N ARG A 10 -4.96 11.18 -10.34
CA ARG A 10 -4.24 11.51 -9.10
C ARG A 10 -4.69 10.57 -7.98
N LYS A 11 -3.86 9.57 -7.67
CA LYS A 11 -4.00 8.76 -6.46
C LYS A 11 -4.16 9.70 -5.26
N SER A 12 -5.16 9.46 -4.42
CA SER A 12 -5.32 10.24 -3.19
C SER A 12 -4.06 10.11 -2.33
N LYS A 13 -3.80 11.09 -1.45
CA LYS A 13 -2.64 11.01 -0.53
C LYS A 13 -2.65 9.68 0.25
N ASN A 14 -3.83 9.20 0.62
CA ASN A 14 -4.00 7.93 1.30
C ASN A 14 -3.66 6.76 0.38
N GLU A 15 -4.16 6.72 -0.85
CA GLU A 15 -3.83 5.64 -1.81
C GLU A 15 -2.32 5.57 -2.16
N GLN A 16 -1.62 6.72 -2.13
CA GLN A 16 -0.17 6.75 -2.28
C GLN A 16 0.55 6.18 -1.04
N ILE A 17 0.09 6.53 0.16
CA ILE A 17 0.59 5.96 1.42
C ILE A 17 0.35 4.45 1.43
N GLU A 18 -0.84 4.01 1.07
CA GLU A 18 -1.23 2.60 0.97
C GLU A 18 -0.33 1.82 0.02
N GLY A 19 -0.13 2.34 -1.20
CA GLY A 19 0.76 1.73 -2.20
C GLY A 19 2.21 1.61 -1.70
N TYR A 20 2.73 2.67 -1.07
CA TYR A 20 4.09 2.68 -0.51
C TYR A 20 4.25 1.65 0.60
N LEU A 21 3.30 1.61 1.52
CA LEU A 21 3.28 0.67 2.64
C LEU A 21 3.21 -0.78 2.14
N GLN A 22 2.30 -1.09 1.20
CA GLN A 22 2.11 -2.44 0.66
C GLN A 22 3.27 -2.92 -0.24
N GLU A 23 4.02 -2.01 -0.86
CA GLU A 23 5.21 -2.37 -1.63
C GLU A 23 6.33 -2.89 -0.73
N ARG A 24 6.50 -2.28 0.46
CA ARG A 24 7.64 -2.48 1.36
C ARG A 24 7.35 -3.42 2.53
N TYR A 25 6.12 -3.47 3.00
CA TYR A 25 5.73 -4.17 4.20
C TYR A 25 4.46 -5.01 3.97
N ASP A 26 4.39 -6.15 4.65
CA ASP A 26 3.15 -6.93 4.77
C ASP A 26 2.45 -6.53 6.08
N PHE A 27 1.17 -6.14 5.98
CA PHE A 27 0.34 -5.82 7.14
C PHE A 27 -0.68 -6.93 7.43
N ARG A 28 -0.98 -7.15 8.71
CA ARG A 28 -2.05 -8.01 9.19
C ARG A 28 -2.72 -7.38 10.41
N PHE A 29 -4.05 -7.38 10.43
CA PHE A 29 -4.78 -7.07 11.64
C PHE A 29 -4.89 -8.31 12.54
N ASN A 30 -4.31 -8.26 13.74
CA ASN A 30 -4.50 -9.29 14.75
C ASN A 30 -5.84 -9.08 15.45
N THR A 31 -6.84 -9.90 15.12
CA THR A 31 -8.19 -9.80 15.69
C THR A 31 -8.26 -10.19 17.17
N VAL A 32 -7.31 -11.01 17.66
CA VAL A 32 -7.25 -11.44 19.07
C VAL A 32 -6.71 -10.31 19.94
N LYS A 33 -5.68 -9.60 19.45
CA LYS A 33 -5.07 -8.47 20.16
C LYS A 33 -5.66 -7.11 19.77
N SER A 34 -6.57 -7.08 18.80
CA SER A 34 -7.11 -5.87 18.15
C SER A 34 -6.03 -4.87 17.78
N LYS A 35 -4.91 -5.34 17.23
CA LYS A 35 -3.74 -4.53 16.88
C LYS A 35 -3.26 -4.83 15.47
N PRO A 36 -2.88 -3.81 14.69
CA PRO A 36 -2.17 -4.03 13.44
C PRO A 36 -0.76 -4.54 13.76
N GLU A 37 -0.34 -5.55 13.00
CA GLU A 37 1.01 -6.11 13.00
C GLU A 37 1.58 -5.96 11.59
N PHE A 38 2.88 -5.74 11.48
CA PHE A 38 3.57 -5.59 10.21
C PHE A 38 4.86 -6.42 10.19
N ARG A 39 5.36 -6.68 8.98
CA ARG A 39 6.71 -7.19 8.74
C ARG A 39 7.26 -6.62 7.43
N PRO A 40 8.58 -6.53 7.26
CA PRO A 40 9.18 -6.22 5.98
C PRO A 40 8.84 -7.31 4.96
N ARG A 41 8.44 -6.92 3.73
CA ARG A 41 7.97 -7.85 2.70
C ARG A 41 9.05 -8.82 2.22
N ASN A 42 10.31 -8.38 2.23
CA ASN A 42 11.45 -9.13 1.72
C ASN A 42 12.17 -9.96 2.78
N GLU A 43 11.70 -9.93 4.03
CA GLU A 43 12.38 -10.59 5.14
C GLU A 43 11.46 -11.65 5.76
N ASN A 44 12.01 -12.82 6.07
CA ASN A 44 11.27 -13.88 6.72
C ASN A 44 11.18 -13.64 8.25
N HIS A 45 10.73 -12.44 8.63
CA HIS A 45 10.54 -12.05 10.02
C HIS A 45 9.11 -12.31 10.50
N PRO A 46 8.93 -12.59 11.80
CA PRO A 46 7.62 -12.66 12.40
C PRO A 46 6.92 -11.30 12.37
N PHE A 47 5.58 -11.33 12.28
CA PHE A 47 4.76 -10.13 12.40
C PHE A 47 4.96 -9.49 13.77
N SER A 48 5.32 -8.20 13.76
CA SER A 48 5.55 -7.40 14.96
C SER A 48 4.42 -6.38 15.12
N PRO A 49 3.95 -6.10 16.35
CA PRO A 49 2.90 -5.13 16.59
C PRO A 49 3.35 -3.73 16.18
N VAL A 50 2.49 -2.99 15.50
CA VAL A 50 2.77 -1.60 15.13
C VAL A 50 2.77 -0.73 16.38
N THR A 51 3.91 -0.12 16.70
CA THR A 51 4.06 0.79 17.84
C THR A 51 4.01 2.25 17.41
N LYS A 52 3.92 3.17 18.38
CA LYS A 52 4.03 4.62 18.12
C LYS A 52 5.37 4.99 17.49
N PHE A 53 6.44 4.28 17.85
CA PHE A 53 7.76 4.49 17.28
C PHE A 53 7.78 4.11 15.79
N ASP A 54 7.14 2.99 15.44
CA ASP A 54 7.05 2.53 14.04
C ASP A 54 6.25 3.52 13.19
N LEU A 55 5.10 3.99 13.69
CA LEU A 55 4.29 5.01 13.00
C LEU A 55 5.08 6.29 12.72
N ASN A 56 5.88 6.75 13.69
CA ASN A 56 6.74 7.93 13.51
C ASN A 56 7.88 7.67 12.52
N SER A 57 8.42 6.44 12.51
CA SER A 57 9.46 6.05 11.56
C SER A 57 8.91 6.00 10.13
N LEU A 58 7.76 5.33 9.94
CA LEU A 58 7.04 5.26 8.66
C LEU A 58 6.69 6.66 8.15
N LYS A 59 6.20 7.54 9.02
CA LYS A 59 5.95 8.95 8.69
C LYS A 59 7.18 9.62 8.08
N ARG A 60 8.34 9.52 8.76
CA ARG A 60 9.59 10.14 8.29
C ARG A 60 10.11 9.49 7.02
N GLU A 61 9.89 8.18 6.87
CA GLU A 61 10.29 7.44 5.68
C GLU A 61 9.48 7.89 4.45
N MET A 62 8.16 8.05 4.59
CA MET A 62 7.28 8.54 3.53
C MET A 62 7.57 10.00 3.17
N ASP A 63 7.77 10.86 4.16
CA ASP A 63 8.14 12.26 3.93
C ASP A 63 9.46 12.36 3.13
N ARG A 64 10.43 11.49 3.43
CA ARG A 64 11.70 11.42 2.69
C ARG A 64 11.56 10.80 1.30
N THR A 65 10.76 9.75 1.16
CA THR A 65 10.75 8.92 -0.06
C THR A 65 9.74 9.40 -1.10
N ILE A 66 8.51 9.68 -0.66
CA ILE A 66 7.39 10.09 -1.52
C ILE A 66 6.98 11.55 -1.32
N GLY A 67 7.61 12.28 -0.39
CA GLY A 67 7.33 13.70 -0.14
C GLY A 67 5.95 13.96 0.49
N ILE A 68 5.34 12.95 1.12
CA ILE A 68 4.02 13.07 1.74
C ILE A 68 4.17 13.27 3.25
N SER A 69 3.93 14.51 3.69
CA SER A 69 3.77 14.80 5.11
C SER A 69 2.40 14.32 5.60
N THR A 70 2.39 13.27 6.43
CA THR A 70 1.19 12.68 7.05
C THR A 70 1.34 12.61 8.57
N SER A 71 0.24 12.45 9.30
CA SER A 71 0.27 12.28 10.77
C SER A 71 0.38 10.81 11.15
N SER A 72 1.01 10.52 12.30
CA SER A 72 1.08 9.15 12.84
C SER A 72 -0.31 8.55 13.05
N ASP A 73 -1.29 9.39 13.40
CA ASP A 73 -2.68 9.00 13.59
C ASP A 73 -3.36 8.66 12.27
N ASN A 74 -3.09 9.41 11.19
CA ASN A 74 -3.60 9.05 9.86
C ASN A 74 -3.04 7.71 9.38
N ILE A 75 -1.74 7.46 9.60
CA ILE A 75 -1.13 6.16 9.28
C ILE A 75 -1.81 5.05 10.08
N ARG A 76 -1.99 5.26 11.40
CA ARG A 76 -2.70 4.29 12.24
C ARG A 76 -4.11 4.01 11.73
N THR A 77 -4.87 5.06 11.42
CA THR A 77 -6.23 4.94 10.88
C THR A 77 -6.22 4.15 9.58
N ILE A 78 -5.27 4.39 8.67
CA ILE A 78 -5.11 3.58 7.45
C ILE A 78 -4.84 2.12 7.81
N LEU A 79 -3.90 1.82 8.72
CA LEU A 79 -3.56 0.45 9.12
C LEU A 79 -4.70 -0.29 9.84
N GLU A 80 -5.55 0.43 10.57
CA GLU A 80 -6.75 -0.07 11.26
C GLU A 80 -7.99 -0.12 10.34
N SER A 81 -7.91 0.50 9.16
CA SER A 81 -8.94 0.50 8.13
C SER A 81 -8.85 -0.75 7.23
N ASP A 82 -9.73 -0.82 6.22
CA ASP A 82 -9.84 -1.90 5.22
C ASP A 82 -8.57 -2.04 4.34
N PHE A 83 -7.59 -1.15 4.52
CA PHE A 83 -6.25 -1.25 3.92
C PHE A 83 -5.46 -2.46 4.41
N SER A 84 -5.63 -2.85 5.68
CA SER A 84 -5.29 -4.20 6.09
C SER A 84 -6.48 -5.07 5.72
N PRO A 85 -6.48 -5.77 4.56
CA PRO A 85 -7.59 -6.65 4.24
C PRO A 85 -7.79 -7.56 5.44
N LYS A 86 -8.98 -7.50 6.06
CA LYS A 86 -9.41 -8.53 7.00
C LYS A 86 -9.34 -9.81 6.21
N ARG A 87 -8.24 -10.56 6.34
CA ARG A 87 -8.09 -11.87 5.70
C ARG A 87 -9.11 -12.82 6.35
N SER A 88 -10.35 -12.69 5.91
CA SER A 88 -11.29 -13.80 5.85
C SER A 88 -10.72 -14.77 4.81
N VAL A 89 -10.78 -16.05 5.10
CA VAL A 89 -10.10 -17.14 4.37
C VAL A 89 -10.63 -17.33 2.92
N TYR A 90 -11.48 -16.44 2.41
CA TYR A 90 -12.29 -16.66 1.20
C TYR A 90 -12.03 -15.76 -0.02
N THR A 91 -11.24 -14.70 0.05
CA THR A 91 -11.06 -13.79 -1.11
C THR A 91 -9.66 -13.88 -1.71
N ASN A 92 -9.39 -15.02 -2.36
CA ASN A 92 -8.21 -15.22 -3.19
C ASN A 92 -8.64 -15.27 -4.67
N SER A 93 -8.82 -14.10 -5.28
CA SER A 93 -8.98 -13.85 -6.73
C SER A 93 -9.30 -12.36 -6.86
N PHE A 94 -8.44 -11.47 -7.36
CA PHE A 94 -8.62 -10.89 -8.70
C PHE A 94 -7.55 -9.83 -9.04
N LEU A 95 -6.35 -9.86 -8.45
CA LEU A 95 -5.25 -8.99 -8.87
C LEU A 95 -4.08 -9.80 -9.41
N THR A 96 -4.38 -10.60 -10.44
CA THR A 96 -3.37 -11.05 -11.39
C THR A 96 -2.96 -9.86 -12.23
N ASN A 97 -1.69 -9.47 -12.05
CA ASN A 97 -0.91 -8.63 -12.94
C ASN A 97 -1.30 -8.78 -14.43
N SER A 98 -1.95 -7.77 -14.99
CA SER A 98 -2.03 -7.55 -16.44
C SER A 98 -1.32 -6.25 -16.80
N LYS A 99 0.00 -6.25 -16.55
CA LYS A 99 0.94 -5.32 -17.19
C LYS A 99 2.10 -6.13 -17.77
N ILE A 100 1.78 -7.03 -18.70
CA ILE A 100 2.80 -7.61 -19.58
C ILE A 100 2.95 -6.66 -20.76
N HIS A 101 4.03 -5.90 -20.70
CA HIS A 101 4.86 -5.38 -21.78
C HIS A 101 4.23 -5.31 -23.19
N SER A 102 3.97 -4.08 -23.63
CA SER A 102 4.05 -3.73 -25.06
C SER A 102 5.52 -3.51 -25.43
N LEU A 103 5.84 -3.86 -26.68
CA LEU A 103 7.08 -3.64 -27.44
C LEU A 103 8.20 -4.67 -27.27
N HIS A 104 8.31 -5.58 -28.25
CA HIS A 104 9.46 -5.55 -29.14
C HIS A 104 9.21 -6.21 -30.51
N GLN A 105 9.42 -5.38 -31.53
CA GLN A 105 9.95 -5.64 -32.88
C GLN A 105 9.09 -6.27 -33.99
N ASN A 106 8.83 -5.38 -34.96
CA ASN A 106 8.77 -5.63 -36.40
C ASN A 106 9.86 -6.61 -36.89
N SER A 107 9.48 -7.55 -37.74
CA SER A 107 10.24 -8.02 -38.93
C SER A 107 9.41 -9.12 -39.60
N GLU A 108 8.75 -8.81 -40.72
CA GLU A 108 9.14 -9.24 -42.08
C GLU A 108 8.60 -10.62 -42.51
N CYS A 109 7.94 -10.60 -43.67
CA CYS A 109 7.96 -11.61 -44.74
C CYS A 109 7.67 -13.08 -44.39
N PHE A 110 6.52 -13.60 -44.82
CA PHE A 110 6.33 -14.28 -46.12
C PHE A 110 4.84 -14.55 -46.38
#